data_AF-R1GAY9-F1
#
_entry.id   AF-R1GAY9-F1
#
_cell.length_a   1.000
_cell.length_b   1.000
_cell.length_c   1.000
_cell.angle_alpha   90.00
_cell.angle_beta   90.00
_cell.angle_gamma   90.00
#
_symmetry.space_group_name_H-M   'P 1'
#
loop_
_entity.id
_entity.type
_entity.pdbx_description
1 polymer ?
#
loop_
_entity_poly.entity_id
_entity_poly.type
_entity_poly.pdbx_seq_one_letter_code
_entity_poly.pdbx_strand_id
1 'polypeptide(L)'
;MRDNDPLNRLLTVLRDRRIPLARDDVQWAFESVKTQDDAAAWVDEYLHNNTLLTKEELELYEALCEKDERVKERTDLPEVQPIQDEDLRAAIESLETSTAAIDQQTKALEVQMDALLELRTQNAEPSNAVRRKLDDRKKKNVQEKGQLDFDILASIEYMTNRLHFLTTHATDLHAHTTALAEISAHFTAALPPPAAPRASPYKQAAAARARAKSTAATPISLSAATQQLLRQLDISLPPATVAAACQALAQASLDCQNRLLAHVDSSQLAAVRSVGDAVGTGAVEVQEILEALFVNSAYATVAVTRPEVEEMLKAMEKGIGEKCLSVQGK
;
A
#
# COMPACT_ATOMS: atom_id res chain seq x y z
N MET A 1 -11.45 27.88 82.71
CA MET A 1 -10.31 26.94 82.85
C MET A 1 -9.91 26.95 84.30
N ARG A 2 -10.40 25.99 85.07
CA ARG A 2 -10.17 25.87 86.50
C ARG A 2 -9.67 24.45 86.78
N ASP A 3 -8.55 24.39 87.49
CA ASP A 3 -8.18 23.40 88.48
C ASP A 3 -7.90 21.98 87.97
N ASN A 4 -6.72 21.81 87.36
CA ASN A 4 -6.08 20.52 87.11
C ASN A 4 -5.40 20.04 88.40
N ASP A 5 -6.20 19.83 89.45
CA ASP A 5 -5.72 19.36 90.75
C ASP A 5 -5.68 17.82 90.72
N PRO A 6 -4.49 17.19 90.82
CA PRO A 6 -4.34 15.73 90.72
C PRO A 6 -5.21 14.98 91.75
N LEU A 7 -5.50 15.62 92.89
CA LEU A 7 -6.42 15.09 93.90
C LEU A 7 -7.85 14.94 93.36
N ASN A 8 -8.38 15.95 92.66
CA ASN A 8 -9.75 15.91 92.11
C ASN A 8 -9.87 14.90 90.95
N ARG A 9 -8.79 14.72 90.17
CA ARG A 9 -8.72 13.71 89.12
C ARG A 9 -8.77 12.30 89.71
N LEU A 10 -7.96 12.03 90.74
CA LEU A 10 -7.95 10.76 91.46
C LEU A 10 -9.32 10.45 92.09
N LEU A 11 -9.94 11.43 92.78
CA LEU A 11 -11.26 11.24 93.40
C LEU A 11 -12.38 10.96 92.38
N THR A 12 -12.29 11.55 91.19
CA THR A 12 -13.27 11.29 90.11
C THR A 12 -13.17 9.84 89.63
N VAL A 13 -11.94 9.35 89.39
CA VAL A 13 -11.69 7.97 88.95
C VAL A 13 -12.06 6.95 90.03
N LEU A 14 -11.75 7.22 91.30
CA LEU A 14 -12.13 6.35 92.42
C LEU A 14 -13.65 6.22 92.55
N ARG A 15 -14.38 7.34 92.40
CA ARG A 15 -15.84 7.35 92.41
C ARG A 15 -16.44 6.62 91.22
N ASP A 16 -15.88 6.83 90.02
CA ASP A 16 -16.34 6.16 88.80
C ASP A 16 -16.13 4.64 88.85
N ARG A 17 -15.14 4.18 89.62
CA ARG A 17 -14.83 2.75 89.83
C ARG A 17 -15.42 2.16 91.11
N ARG A 18 -16.31 2.90 91.80
CA ARG A 18 -16.98 2.48 93.04
C ARG A 18 -16.04 2.02 94.16
N ILE A 19 -14.84 2.60 94.24
CA ILE A 19 -13.88 2.29 95.30
C ILE A 19 -14.25 3.13 96.54
N PRO A 20 -14.44 2.52 97.73
CA PRO A 20 -14.95 3.21 98.92
C PRO A 20 -13.85 3.97 99.69
N LEU A 21 -13.11 4.83 98.99
CA LEU A 21 -12.10 5.72 99.56
C LEU A 21 -12.64 7.17 99.54
N ALA A 22 -12.71 7.81 100.71
CA ALA A 22 -13.22 9.17 100.84
C ALA A 22 -12.14 10.22 100.59
N ARG A 23 -12.56 11.46 100.32
CA ARG A 23 -11.64 12.60 100.13
C ARG A 23 -10.65 12.72 101.30
N ASP A 24 -11.14 12.53 102.51
CA ASP A 24 -10.36 12.68 103.74
C ASP A 24 -9.23 11.63 103.86
N ASP A 25 -9.39 10.45 103.24
CA ASP A 25 -8.39 9.37 103.29
C ASP A 25 -7.18 9.63 102.37
N VAL A 26 -7.42 10.35 101.26
CA VAL A 26 -6.44 10.56 100.21
C VAL A 26 -5.83 11.97 100.29
N GLN A 27 -6.57 12.91 100.89
CA GLN A 27 -6.16 14.31 101.00
C GLN A 27 -4.87 14.49 101.81
N TRP A 28 -4.57 13.63 102.80
CA TRP A 28 -3.29 13.72 103.53
C TRP A 28 -2.08 13.63 102.59
N ALA A 29 -2.17 12.78 101.55
CA ALA A 29 -1.05 12.49 100.66
C ALA A 29 -0.67 13.71 99.81
N PHE A 30 -1.66 14.55 99.52
CA PHE A 30 -1.52 15.78 98.73
C PHE A 30 -1.31 17.05 99.58
N GLU A 31 -1.59 17.00 100.89
CA GLU A 31 -1.32 18.13 101.81
C GLU A 31 0.11 18.14 102.38
N SER A 32 0.78 16.99 102.41
CA SER A 32 2.17 16.89 102.85
C SER A 32 3.13 17.28 101.72
N VAL A 33 3.88 18.38 101.92
CA VAL A 33 4.83 18.96 100.93
C VAL A 33 5.90 17.97 100.45
N LYS A 34 6.20 16.91 101.21
CA LYS A 34 7.18 15.88 100.82
C LYS A 34 6.60 14.79 99.92
N THR A 35 5.29 14.56 99.99
CA THR A 35 4.62 13.45 99.28
C THR A 35 3.71 13.95 98.17
N GLN A 36 3.43 15.24 98.15
CA GLN A 36 2.56 15.88 97.17
C GLN A 36 3.09 15.73 95.74
N ASP A 37 4.39 15.97 95.52
CA ASP A 37 5.00 15.89 94.20
C ASP A 37 5.05 14.44 93.68
N ASP A 38 5.40 13.48 94.56
CA ASP A 38 5.41 12.06 94.24
C ASP A 38 4.00 11.52 93.97
N ALA A 39 3.00 11.94 94.76
CA ALA A 39 1.61 11.54 94.57
C ALA A 39 1.00 12.16 93.31
N ALA A 40 1.35 13.40 92.97
CA ALA A 40 0.94 14.04 91.73
C ALA A 40 1.58 13.35 90.51
N ALA A 41 2.88 13.05 90.58
CA ALA A 41 3.58 12.31 89.53
C ALA A 41 3.00 10.91 89.32
N TRP A 42 2.65 10.20 90.40
CA TRP A 42 2.02 8.88 90.32
C TRP A 42 0.62 8.95 89.71
N VAL A 43 -0.20 9.93 90.10
CA VAL A 43 -1.54 10.10 89.50
C VAL A 43 -1.42 10.41 88.01
N ASP A 44 -0.49 11.27 87.62
CA ASP A 44 -0.29 11.52 86.21
C ASP A 44 0.21 10.25 85.52
N GLU A 45 1.30 9.62 85.95
CA GLU A 45 1.88 8.44 85.28
C GLU A 45 0.89 7.27 85.13
N TYR A 46 0.13 6.94 86.18
CA TYR A 46 -0.68 5.72 86.22
C TYR A 46 -2.18 5.92 85.98
N LEU A 47 -2.75 7.12 86.11
CA LEU A 47 -4.16 7.40 85.81
C LEU A 47 -4.33 8.12 84.46
N HIS A 48 -3.94 7.49 83.36
CA HIS A 48 -4.20 7.95 82.00
C HIS A 48 -5.38 7.21 81.35
N ASN A 49 -6.01 7.81 80.33
CA ASN A 49 -7.12 7.18 79.59
C ASN A 49 -6.77 5.82 78.98
N ASN A 50 -5.48 5.53 78.75
CA ASN A 50 -5.02 4.25 78.19
C ASN A 50 -4.80 3.17 79.26
N THR A 51 -4.58 3.56 80.53
CA THR A 51 -4.43 2.62 81.66
C THR A 51 -5.75 2.41 82.39
N LEU A 52 -6.70 3.33 82.21
CA LEU A 52 -8.04 3.24 82.74
C LEU A 52 -8.99 2.61 81.71
N LEU A 53 -9.30 1.32 81.90
CA LEU A 53 -10.42 0.66 81.23
C LEU A 53 -11.68 1.53 81.27
N THR A 54 -12.25 1.81 80.10
CA THR A 54 -13.47 2.61 79.95
C THR A 54 -14.68 1.81 80.46
N LYS A 55 -15.80 2.49 80.77
CA LYS A 55 -17.00 1.81 81.32
C LYS A 55 -17.53 0.75 80.36
N GLU A 56 -17.54 1.02 79.06
CA GLU A 56 -17.95 0.06 78.03
C GLU A 56 -17.01 -1.15 77.96
N GLU A 57 -15.69 -0.94 78.06
CA GLU A 57 -14.71 -2.03 78.07
C GLU A 57 -14.77 -2.88 79.35
N LEU A 58 -15.08 -2.27 80.50
CA LEU A 58 -15.27 -2.99 81.76
C LEU A 58 -16.53 -3.86 81.72
N GLU A 59 -17.64 -3.32 81.22
CA GLU A 59 -18.87 -4.10 80.99
C GLU A 59 -18.63 -5.25 80.01
N LEU A 60 -17.81 -5.02 78.97
CA LEU A 60 -17.46 -6.04 77.98
C LEU A 60 -16.54 -7.12 78.59
N TYR A 61 -15.61 -6.74 79.48
CA TYR A 61 -14.77 -7.67 80.22
C TYR A 61 -15.55 -8.51 81.23
N GLU A 62 -16.49 -7.91 81.97
CA GLU A 62 -17.38 -8.62 82.88
C GLU A 62 -18.29 -9.60 82.12
N ALA A 63 -18.87 -9.18 81.00
CA ALA A 63 -19.69 -10.03 80.14
C ALA A 63 -18.91 -11.17 79.48
N LEU A 64 -17.61 -10.97 79.21
CA LEU A 64 -16.71 -12.03 78.73
C LEU A 64 -16.31 -12.99 79.86
N CYS A 65 -16.04 -12.47 81.07
CA CYS A 65 -15.77 -13.28 82.26
C CYS A 65 -16.97 -14.14 82.70
N GLU A 66 -18.20 -13.67 82.48
CA GLU A 66 -19.41 -14.47 82.74
C GLU A 66 -19.61 -15.59 81.71
N LYS A 67 -19.14 -15.40 80.47
CA LYS A 67 -19.31 -16.37 79.38
C LYS A 67 -18.20 -17.41 79.28
N ASP A 68 -17.01 -17.09 79.78
CA ASP A 68 -15.84 -17.96 79.70
C ASP A 68 -15.07 -17.97 81.04
N GLU A 69 -15.34 -18.99 81.87
CA GLU A 69 -14.64 -19.21 83.17
C GLU A 69 -13.11 -19.31 83.00
N ARG A 70 -12.62 -19.65 81.80
CA ARG A 70 -11.19 -19.74 81.48
C ARG A 70 -10.51 -18.37 81.43
N VAL A 71 -11.28 -17.29 81.29
CA VAL A 71 -10.76 -15.91 81.33
C VAL A 71 -10.53 -15.47 82.77
N LYS A 72 -11.31 -15.96 83.74
CA LYS A 72 -11.07 -15.73 85.18
C LYS A 72 -9.80 -16.44 85.65
N GLU A 73 -9.54 -17.66 85.16
CA GLU A 73 -8.34 -18.44 85.50
C GLU A 73 -7.05 -17.92 84.84
N ARG A 74 -7.13 -17.06 83.80
CA ARG A 74 -5.95 -16.40 83.19
C ARG A 74 -5.32 -15.29 84.05
N THR A 75 -5.66 -15.23 85.34
CA THR A 75 -4.88 -14.47 86.33
C THR A 75 -3.55 -15.17 86.64
N ASP A 76 -3.46 -16.46 86.32
CA ASP A 76 -2.17 -17.13 86.14
C ASP A 76 -1.64 -16.70 84.78
N LEU A 77 -0.76 -15.70 84.78
CA LEU A 77 0.14 -15.40 83.67
C LEU A 77 0.57 -16.76 83.08
N PRO A 78 0.45 -17.00 81.76
CA PRO A 78 1.11 -18.17 81.19
C PRO A 78 2.56 -18.04 81.62
N GLU A 79 3.01 -18.98 82.46
CA GLU A 79 4.39 -19.10 82.86
C GLU A 79 5.17 -18.95 81.57
N VAL A 80 5.86 -17.82 81.43
CA VAL A 80 6.59 -17.48 80.22
C VAL A 80 7.63 -18.57 80.13
N GLN A 81 7.30 -19.63 79.39
CA GLN A 81 8.25 -20.69 79.14
C GLN A 81 9.43 -19.98 78.51
N PRO A 82 10.61 -20.00 79.14
CA PRO A 82 11.78 -19.41 78.54
C PRO A 82 11.93 -20.08 77.19
N ILE A 83 11.89 -19.27 76.12
CA ILE A 83 12.04 -19.74 74.75
C ILE A 83 13.25 -20.68 74.75
N GLN A 84 13.04 -21.96 74.46
CA GLN A 84 14.13 -22.91 74.51
C GLN A 84 15.04 -22.66 73.32
N ASP A 85 16.35 -22.72 73.53
CA ASP A 85 17.36 -22.57 72.47
C ASP A 85 17.13 -23.56 71.32
N GLU A 86 16.47 -24.70 71.58
CA GLU A 86 16.12 -25.69 70.57
C GLU A 86 14.98 -25.23 69.66
N ASP A 87 13.96 -24.55 70.20
CA ASP A 87 12.86 -23.99 69.41
C ASP A 87 13.35 -22.85 68.52
N LEU A 88 14.30 -22.04 69.03
CA LEU A 88 14.98 -21.02 68.23
C LEU A 88 15.80 -21.64 67.11
N ARG A 89 16.56 -22.70 67.40
CA ARG A 89 17.33 -23.43 66.39
C ARG A 89 16.44 -24.04 65.31
N ALA A 90 15.34 -24.68 65.69
CA ALA A 90 14.38 -25.25 64.75
C ALA A 90 13.69 -24.17 63.90
N ALA A 91 13.35 -23.01 64.49
CA ALA A 91 12.80 -21.89 63.75
C ALA A 91 13.81 -21.28 62.76
N ILE A 92 15.09 -21.20 63.14
CA ILE A 92 16.17 -20.74 62.26
C ILE A 92 16.35 -21.73 61.09
N GLU A 93 16.45 -23.03 61.35
CA GLU A 93 16.59 -24.04 60.29
C GLU A 93 15.37 -24.07 59.35
N SER A 94 14.16 -23.93 59.89
CA SER A 94 12.93 -23.80 59.10
C SER A 94 12.94 -22.54 58.22
N LEU A 95 13.40 -21.42 58.76
CA LEU A 95 13.50 -20.17 58.01
C LEU A 95 14.60 -20.25 56.93
N GLU A 96 15.75 -20.85 57.23
CA GLU A 96 16.84 -21.04 56.27
C GLU A 96 16.43 -21.97 55.13
N THR A 97 15.75 -23.09 55.44
CA THR A 97 15.22 -24.00 54.43
C THR A 97 14.14 -23.34 53.58
N SER A 98 13.25 -22.54 54.18
CA SER A 98 12.26 -21.74 53.44
C SER A 98 12.92 -20.69 52.54
N THR A 99 13.94 -20.00 53.04
CA THR A 99 14.70 -18.98 52.28
C THR A 99 15.44 -19.61 51.11
N ALA A 100 16.10 -20.75 51.33
CA ALA A 100 16.78 -21.50 50.26
C ALA A 100 15.80 -21.99 49.18
N ALA A 101 14.59 -22.41 49.57
CA ALA A 101 13.55 -22.79 48.62
C ALA A 101 13.05 -21.60 47.79
N ILE A 102 12.86 -20.44 48.41
CA ILE A 102 12.46 -19.20 47.73
C ILE A 102 13.56 -18.74 46.76
N ASP A 103 14.84 -18.79 47.17
CA ASP A 103 15.96 -18.45 46.29
C ASP A 103 16.04 -19.38 45.08
N GLN A 104 15.80 -20.68 45.28
CA GLN A 104 15.77 -21.64 44.19
C GLN A 104 14.61 -21.38 43.22
N GLN A 105 13.43 -21.02 43.73
CA GLN A 105 12.28 -20.64 42.91
C GLN A 105 12.54 -19.34 42.14
N THR A 106 13.18 -18.36 42.76
CA THR A 106 13.52 -17.07 42.14
C THR A 106 14.49 -17.28 40.97
N LYS A 107 15.54 -18.09 41.18
CA LYS A 107 16.48 -18.47 40.11
C LYS A 107 15.79 -19.22 38.97
N ALA A 108 14.85 -20.12 39.28
CA ALA A 108 14.09 -20.83 38.26
C ALA A 108 13.21 -19.89 37.43
N LEU A 109 12.57 -18.90 38.07
CA LEU A 109 11.76 -17.88 37.39
C LEU A 109 12.61 -16.95 36.52
N GLU A 110 13.80 -16.56 36.97
CA GLU A 110 14.74 -15.78 36.17
C GLU A 110 15.12 -16.51 34.89
N VAL A 111 15.50 -17.79 35.00
CA VAL A 111 15.81 -18.63 33.82
C VAL A 111 14.61 -18.77 32.88
N GLN A 112 13.40 -18.93 33.42
CA GLN A 112 12.18 -18.99 32.61
C GLN A 112 11.89 -17.65 31.92
N MET A 113 12.09 -16.52 32.60
CA MET A 113 11.90 -15.20 32.05
C MET A 113 12.89 -14.93 30.91
N ASP A 114 14.16 -15.28 31.10
CA ASP A 114 15.20 -15.15 30.08
C ASP A 114 14.88 -16.01 28.85
N ALA A 115 14.46 -17.27 29.05
CA ALA A 115 14.04 -18.15 27.96
C ALA A 115 12.82 -17.60 27.19
N LEU A 116 11.85 -17.01 27.90
CA LEU A 116 10.68 -16.38 27.26
C LEU A 116 11.04 -15.11 26.49
N LEU A 117 11.97 -14.31 27.01
CA LEU A 117 12.48 -13.13 26.31
C LEU A 117 13.22 -13.54 25.04
N GLU A 118 14.05 -14.58 25.11
CA GLU A 118 14.76 -15.11 23.95
C GLU A 118 13.77 -15.62 22.89
N LEU A 119 12.78 -16.43 23.29
CA LEU A 119 11.73 -16.91 22.38
C LEU A 119 10.96 -15.75 21.74
N ARG A 120 10.62 -14.70 22.51
CA ARG A 120 9.95 -13.51 21.99
C ARG A 120 10.78 -12.81 20.92
N THR A 121 12.09 -12.66 21.13
CA THR A 121 12.97 -12.06 20.12
C THR A 121 13.08 -12.93 18.86
N GLN A 122 13.22 -14.25 19.03
CA GLN A 122 13.26 -15.21 17.93
C GLN A 122 11.95 -15.25 17.13
N ASN A 123 10.79 -15.04 17.77
CA ASN A 123 9.48 -14.98 17.10
C ASN A 123 9.18 -13.60 16.48
N ALA A 124 9.80 -12.52 16.98
CA ALA A 124 9.62 -11.18 16.42
C ALA A 124 10.23 -11.07 15.03
N GLU A 125 11.41 -11.65 14.79
CA GLU A 125 12.09 -11.65 13.50
C GLU A 125 11.26 -12.25 12.33
N PRO A 126 10.75 -13.49 12.40
CA PRO A 126 9.92 -14.06 11.34
C PRO A 126 8.60 -13.30 11.17
N SER A 127 8.00 -12.82 12.27
CA SER A 127 6.76 -12.03 12.20
C SER A 127 6.98 -10.69 11.46
N ASN A 128 8.10 -10.01 11.74
CA ASN A 128 8.50 -8.79 11.05
C ASN A 128 8.82 -9.06 9.57
N ALA A 129 9.52 -10.15 9.26
CA ALA A 129 9.85 -10.53 7.89
C ALA A 129 8.59 -10.86 7.06
N VAL A 130 7.64 -11.61 7.63
CA VAL A 130 6.34 -11.90 7.00
C VAL A 130 5.54 -10.62 6.77
N ARG A 131 5.52 -9.72 7.75
CA ARG A 131 4.84 -8.43 7.64
C ARG A 131 5.43 -7.56 6.53
N ARG A 132 6.77 -7.46 6.45
CA ARG A 132 7.47 -6.77 5.36
C ARG A 132 7.11 -7.36 3.99
N LYS A 133 7.16 -8.68 3.84
CA LYS A 133 6.77 -9.36 2.59
C LYS A 133 5.31 -9.07 2.20
N LEU A 134 4.40 -9.04 3.17
CA LEU A 134 2.99 -8.71 2.93
C LEU A 134 2.83 -7.25 2.47
N ASP A 135 3.53 -6.32 3.11
CA ASP A 135 3.48 -4.89 2.78
C ASP A 135 4.11 -4.62 1.40
N ASP A 136 5.21 -5.30 1.06
CA ASP A 136 5.82 -5.23 -0.28
C ASP A 136 4.88 -5.77 -1.35
N ARG A 137 4.19 -6.90 -1.07
CA ARG A 137 3.18 -7.45 -1.99
C ARG A 137 2.01 -6.50 -2.18
N LYS A 138 1.55 -5.83 -1.11
CA LYS A 138 0.49 -4.82 -1.20
C LYS A 138 0.93 -3.62 -2.05
N LYS A 139 2.13 -3.09 -1.83
CA LYS A 139 2.68 -1.98 -2.63
C LYS A 139 2.77 -2.34 -4.11
N LYS A 140 3.29 -3.53 -4.43
CA LYS A 140 3.36 -4.02 -5.81
C LYS A 140 1.97 -4.12 -6.44
N ASN A 141 1.00 -4.68 -5.72
CA ASN A 141 -0.37 -4.79 -6.23
C ASN A 141 -1.04 -3.43 -6.47
N VAL A 142 -0.80 -2.44 -5.60
CA VAL A 142 -1.30 -1.07 -5.80
C VAL A 142 -0.66 -0.41 -7.02
N GLN A 143 0.65 -0.62 -7.22
CA GLN A 143 1.35 -0.11 -8.40
C GLN A 143 0.84 -0.76 -9.70
N GLU A 144 0.71 -2.09 -9.72
CA GLU A 144 0.18 -2.83 -10.87
C GLU A 144 -1.25 -2.41 -11.20
N LYS A 145 -2.10 -2.23 -10.17
CA LYS A 145 -3.45 -1.71 -10.36
C LYS A 145 -3.44 -0.31 -10.95
N GLY A 146 -2.61 0.59 -10.42
CA GLY A 146 -2.48 1.95 -10.96
C GLY A 146 -2.01 1.98 -12.40
N GLN A 147 -1.09 1.08 -12.78
CA GLN A 147 -0.64 0.93 -14.16
C GLN A 147 -1.77 0.44 -15.07
N LEU A 148 -2.52 -0.59 -14.65
CA LEU A 148 -3.65 -1.09 -15.41
C LEU A 148 -4.74 -0.03 -15.57
N ASP A 149 -5.04 0.74 -14.53
CA ASP A 149 -6.01 1.83 -14.57
C ASP A 149 -5.57 2.91 -15.59
N PHE A 150 -4.29 3.27 -15.60
CA PHE A 150 -3.72 4.19 -16.59
C PHE A 150 -3.83 3.65 -18.03
N ASP A 151 -3.41 2.40 -18.24
CA ASP A 151 -3.44 1.77 -19.57
C ASP A 151 -4.87 1.63 -20.12
N ILE A 152 -5.84 1.30 -19.25
CA ILE A 152 -7.26 1.24 -19.60
C ILE A 152 -7.77 2.62 -20.03
N LEU A 153 -7.46 3.67 -19.27
CA LEU A 153 -7.88 5.04 -19.60
C LEU A 153 -7.28 5.49 -20.93
N ALA A 154 -5.99 5.26 -21.14
CA ALA A 154 -5.32 5.58 -22.40
C ALA A 154 -5.94 4.83 -23.60
N SER A 155 -6.29 3.55 -23.42
CA SER A 155 -6.96 2.74 -24.45
C SER A 155 -8.36 3.27 -24.76
N ILE A 156 -9.15 3.63 -23.75
CA ILE A 156 -10.47 4.23 -23.93
C ILE A 156 -10.37 5.57 -24.66
N GLU A 157 -9.42 6.42 -24.29
CA GLU A 157 -9.17 7.70 -24.97
C GLU A 157 -8.79 7.47 -26.44
N TYR A 158 -7.88 6.53 -26.71
CA TYR A 158 -7.51 6.16 -28.08
C TYR A 158 -8.72 5.66 -28.89
N MET A 159 -9.53 4.75 -28.33
CA MET A 159 -10.73 4.24 -29.01
C MET A 159 -11.74 5.35 -29.26
N THR A 160 -11.91 6.27 -28.31
CA THR A 160 -12.82 7.42 -28.44
C THR A 160 -12.36 8.35 -29.56
N ASN A 161 -11.09 8.70 -29.59
CA ASN A 161 -10.50 9.54 -30.65
C ASN A 161 -10.61 8.86 -32.02
N ARG A 162 -10.38 7.55 -32.08
CA ARG A 162 -10.52 6.77 -33.32
C ARG A 162 -11.97 6.68 -33.79
N LEU A 163 -12.92 6.47 -32.87
CA LEU A 163 -14.36 6.49 -33.21
C LEU A 163 -14.79 7.86 -33.71
N HIS A 164 -14.28 8.93 -33.10
CA HIS A 164 -14.52 10.29 -33.56
C HIS A 164 -14.02 10.48 -35.00
N PHE A 165 -12.76 10.10 -35.27
CA PHE A 165 -12.19 10.16 -36.62
C PHE A 165 -13.00 9.35 -37.65
N LEU A 166 -13.39 8.11 -37.31
CA LEU A 166 -14.21 7.27 -38.18
C LEU A 166 -15.58 7.89 -38.44
N THR A 167 -16.18 8.54 -37.45
CA THR A 167 -17.47 9.22 -37.59
C THR A 167 -17.36 10.42 -38.52
N THR A 168 -16.35 11.27 -38.33
CA THR A 168 -16.06 12.40 -39.22
C THR A 168 -15.78 11.93 -40.65
N HIS A 169 -14.98 10.88 -40.81
CA HIS A 169 -14.71 10.31 -42.11
C HIS A 169 -15.97 9.74 -42.78
N ALA A 170 -16.87 9.11 -42.02
CA ALA A 170 -18.14 8.62 -42.56
C ALA A 170 -19.06 9.77 -43.02
N THR A 171 -19.09 10.89 -42.28
CA THR A 171 -19.86 12.08 -42.70
C THR A 171 -19.25 12.73 -43.94
N ASP A 172 -17.92 12.78 -44.04
CA ASP A 172 -17.22 13.31 -45.21
C ASP A 172 -17.47 12.43 -46.44
N LEU A 173 -17.38 11.11 -46.30
CA LEU A 173 -17.72 10.16 -47.38
C LEU A 173 -19.18 10.33 -47.81
N HIS A 174 -20.10 10.50 -46.87
CA HIS A 174 -21.50 10.77 -47.21
C HIS A 174 -21.66 12.08 -47.99
N ALA A 175 -20.97 13.15 -47.58
CA ALA A 175 -20.94 14.41 -48.33
C ALA A 175 -20.35 14.22 -49.74
N HIS A 176 -19.29 13.42 -49.89
CA HIS A 176 -18.69 13.09 -51.18
C HIS A 176 -19.64 12.29 -52.09
N THR A 177 -20.32 11.28 -51.56
CA THR A 177 -21.30 10.49 -52.34
C THR A 177 -22.46 11.36 -52.82
N THR A 178 -22.93 12.29 -51.98
CA THR A 178 -23.97 13.25 -52.35
C THR A 178 -23.48 14.20 -53.44
N ALA A 179 -22.26 14.73 -53.30
CA ALA A 179 -21.63 15.59 -54.30
C ALA A 179 -21.45 14.89 -55.67
N LEU A 180 -21.04 13.61 -55.68
CA LEU A 180 -20.94 12.81 -56.91
C LEU A 180 -22.31 12.54 -57.54
N ALA A 181 -23.34 12.29 -56.74
CA ALA A 181 -24.71 12.14 -57.22
C ALA A 181 -25.19 13.43 -57.91
N GLU A 182 -24.92 14.61 -57.34
CA GLU A 182 -25.23 15.90 -57.95
C GLU A 182 -24.50 16.12 -59.28
N ILE A 183 -23.19 15.86 -59.32
CA ILE A 183 -22.38 15.96 -60.54
C ILE A 183 -22.95 15.04 -61.63
N SER A 184 -23.22 13.77 -61.30
CA SER A 184 -23.77 12.80 -62.25
C SER A 184 -25.16 13.19 -62.76
N ALA A 185 -26.01 13.78 -61.91
CA ALA A 185 -27.31 14.31 -62.30
C ALA A 185 -27.18 15.47 -63.29
N HIS A 186 -26.25 16.41 -63.03
CA HIS A 186 -25.96 17.52 -63.96
C HIS A 186 -25.45 17.02 -65.31
N PHE A 187 -24.57 16.01 -65.34
CA PHE A 187 -24.10 15.43 -66.59
C PHE A 187 -25.19 14.68 -67.35
N THR A 188 -26.02 13.91 -66.66
CA THR A 188 -27.14 13.17 -67.27
C THR A 188 -28.16 14.13 -67.88
N ALA A 189 -28.41 15.29 -67.24
CA ALA A 189 -29.27 16.34 -67.78
C ALA A 189 -28.64 17.09 -68.97
N ALA A 190 -27.30 17.13 -69.06
CA ALA A 190 -26.57 17.78 -70.14
C ALA A 190 -26.35 16.88 -71.38
N LEU A 191 -26.45 15.55 -71.25
CA LEU A 191 -26.42 14.64 -72.40
C LEU A 191 -27.81 14.56 -73.06
N PRO A 192 -27.92 14.72 -74.39
CA PRO A 192 -29.19 14.53 -75.09
C PRO A 192 -29.62 13.05 -75.03
N PRO A 193 -30.93 12.76 -74.84
CA PRO A 193 -31.43 11.38 -74.83
C PRO A 193 -31.13 10.68 -76.15
N PRO A 194 -30.87 9.36 -76.16
CA PRO A 194 -30.60 8.60 -77.38
C PRO A 194 -31.75 8.81 -78.36
N ALA A 195 -31.41 9.21 -79.60
CA ALA A 195 -32.39 9.56 -80.61
C ALA A 195 -33.38 8.40 -80.80
N ALA A 196 -34.65 8.64 -80.47
CA ALA A 196 -35.73 7.71 -80.76
C ALA A 196 -35.69 7.32 -82.25
N PRO A 197 -36.03 6.06 -82.60
CA PRO A 197 -36.05 5.62 -83.98
C PRO A 197 -36.91 6.57 -84.82
N ARG A 198 -36.30 7.07 -85.90
CA ARG A 198 -36.80 8.14 -86.76
C ARG A 198 -38.26 7.90 -87.15
N ALA A 199 -39.16 8.72 -86.63
CA ALA A 199 -40.53 8.80 -87.11
C ALA A 199 -40.59 9.60 -88.44
N SER A 200 -41.49 9.12 -89.29
CA SER A 200 -41.85 9.50 -90.67
C SER A 200 -41.80 11.00 -91.05
N PRO A 201 -41.54 11.36 -92.34
CA PRO A 201 -41.13 12.71 -92.75
C PRO A 201 -42.23 13.79 -92.81
N TYR A 202 -43.50 13.54 -92.47
CA TYR A 202 -44.59 14.48 -92.84
C TYR A 202 -44.97 15.55 -91.81
N LYS A 203 -44.23 15.75 -90.70
CA LYS A 203 -44.50 16.85 -89.75
C LYS A 203 -43.23 17.55 -89.28
N GLN A 204 -42.46 18.10 -90.22
CA GLN A 204 -41.29 18.94 -89.94
C GLN A 204 -41.53 20.37 -90.44
N ALA A 205 -42.32 21.15 -89.68
CA ALA A 205 -42.36 22.61 -89.86
C ALA A 205 -42.71 23.36 -88.57
N ALA A 206 -43.47 22.76 -87.64
CA ALA A 206 -43.82 23.40 -86.38
C ALA A 206 -42.80 23.15 -85.24
N ALA A 207 -42.00 22.07 -85.30
CA ALA A 207 -41.04 21.72 -84.24
C ALA A 207 -39.67 22.39 -84.38
N ALA A 208 -39.34 22.99 -85.53
CA ALA A 208 -38.05 23.62 -85.77
C ALA A 208 -37.91 25.03 -85.16
N ARG A 209 -39.03 25.69 -84.81
CA ARG A 209 -39.01 27.06 -84.22
C ARG A 209 -39.05 27.10 -82.69
N ALA A 210 -39.24 25.97 -82.01
CA ALA A 210 -39.18 25.90 -80.54
C ALA A 210 -37.81 25.49 -79.99
N ARG A 211 -36.82 25.19 -80.86
CA ARG A 211 -35.51 24.64 -80.46
C ARG A 211 -34.33 25.62 -80.45
N ALA A 212 -34.56 26.91 -80.65
CA ALA A 212 -33.49 27.91 -80.78
C ALA A 212 -33.41 28.94 -79.62
N LYS A 213 -33.91 28.60 -78.43
CA LYS A 213 -33.75 29.41 -77.20
C LYS A 213 -33.41 28.53 -76.01
N SER A 214 -32.25 27.87 -76.05
CA SER A 214 -31.63 27.25 -74.86
C SER A 214 -30.15 26.97 -75.14
N THR A 215 -29.39 28.04 -75.37
CA THR A 215 -27.92 28.03 -75.36
C THR A 215 -27.43 29.27 -74.62
N ALA A 216 -28.08 29.61 -73.51
CA ALA A 216 -27.43 30.41 -72.49
C ALA A 216 -26.68 29.41 -71.61
N ALA A 217 -25.35 29.49 -71.60
CA ALA A 217 -24.50 28.74 -70.68
C ALA A 217 -24.88 29.15 -69.24
N THR A 218 -25.84 28.46 -68.64
CA THR A 218 -26.12 28.59 -67.22
C THR A 218 -24.86 28.16 -66.46
N PRO A 219 -24.22 29.04 -65.68
CA PRO A 219 -23.11 28.64 -64.85
C PRO A 219 -23.58 27.52 -63.92
N ILE A 220 -22.85 26.41 -63.89
CA ILE A 220 -23.18 25.25 -63.07
C ILE A 220 -23.08 25.71 -61.61
N SER A 221 -24.23 25.84 -60.92
CA SER A 221 -24.29 26.15 -59.50
C SER A 221 -24.01 24.87 -58.71
N LEU A 222 -22.74 24.60 -58.42
CA LEU A 222 -22.30 23.47 -57.59
C LEU A 222 -22.57 23.74 -56.09
N SER A 223 -22.98 22.72 -55.33
CA SER A 223 -23.17 22.81 -53.88
C SER A 223 -21.83 23.03 -53.14
N ALA A 224 -21.90 23.51 -51.90
CA ALA A 224 -20.70 23.74 -51.09
C ALA A 224 -19.87 22.46 -50.89
N ALA A 225 -20.53 21.30 -50.79
CA ALA A 225 -19.88 20.00 -50.66
C ALA A 225 -19.12 19.60 -51.93
N THR A 226 -19.68 19.88 -53.12
CA THR A 226 -19.00 19.63 -54.40
C THR A 226 -17.79 20.55 -54.58
N GLN A 227 -17.91 21.82 -54.21
CA GLN A 227 -16.80 22.78 -54.29
C GLN A 227 -15.66 22.42 -53.33
N GLN A 228 -15.99 21.92 -52.13
CA GLN A 228 -15.01 21.47 -51.15
C GLN A 228 -14.29 20.18 -51.59
N LEU A 229 -15.01 19.23 -52.20
CA LEU A 229 -14.44 18.03 -52.79
C LEU A 229 -13.46 18.39 -53.93
N LEU A 230 -13.86 19.28 -54.84
CA LEU A 230 -13.00 19.75 -55.92
C LEU A 230 -11.75 20.45 -55.40
N ARG A 231 -11.86 21.21 -54.30
CA ARG A 231 -10.70 21.84 -53.64
C ARG A 231 -9.77 20.82 -52.97
N GLN A 232 -10.32 19.77 -52.34
CA GLN A 232 -9.53 18.70 -51.74
C GLN A 232 -8.81 17.84 -52.80
N LEU A 233 -9.33 17.79 -54.02
CA LEU A 233 -8.72 17.09 -55.15
C LEU A 233 -7.85 18.00 -56.05
N ASP A 234 -7.60 19.26 -55.65
CA ASP A 234 -6.87 20.27 -56.45
C ASP A 234 -7.44 20.51 -57.87
N ILE A 235 -8.73 20.25 -58.11
CA ILE A 235 -9.33 20.35 -59.44
C ILE A 235 -9.93 21.74 -59.62
N SER A 236 -9.25 22.62 -60.38
CA SER A 236 -9.82 23.90 -60.79
C SER A 236 -10.71 23.72 -62.02
N LEU A 237 -12.03 23.87 -61.89
CA LEU A 237 -12.92 23.90 -63.06
C LEU A 237 -12.86 25.29 -63.73
N PRO A 238 -12.51 25.40 -65.02
CA PRO A 238 -12.64 26.64 -65.75
C PRO A 238 -14.12 27.01 -65.92
N PRO A 239 -14.52 28.29 -65.88
CA PRO A 239 -15.93 28.73 -66.01
C PRO A 239 -16.51 28.56 -67.43
N ALA A 240 -15.88 27.77 -68.30
CA ALA A 240 -16.26 27.59 -69.69
C ALA A 240 -17.19 26.39 -69.90
N THR A 241 -17.77 26.33 -71.11
CA THR A 241 -18.69 25.30 -71.63
C THR A 241 -18.45 23.90 -71.06
N VAL A 242 -19.54 23.14 -70.83
CA VAL A 242 -19.54 21.77 -70.27
C VAL A 242 -18.45 20.85 -70.86
N ALA A 243 -18.14 20.96 -72.15
CA ALA A 243 -17.07 20.19 -72.80
C ALA A 243 -15.66 20.48 -72.25
N ALA A 244 -15.34 21.73 -71.93
CA ALA A 244 -14.05 22.13 -71.36
C ALA A 244 -13.92 21.68 -69.89
N ALA A 245 -15.03 21.71 -69.13
CA ALA A 245 -15.08 21.16 -67.77
C ALA A 245 -14.87 19.64 -67.77
N CYS A 246 -15.45 18.91 -68.74
CA CYS A 246 -15.21 17.47 -68.90
C CYS A 246 -13.74 17.15 -69.18
N GLN A 247 -13.09 17.93 -70.06
CA GLN A 247 -11.69 17.69 -70.42
C GLN A 247 -10.73 17.98 -69.25
N ALA A 248 -10.97 19.08 -68.51
CA ALA A 248 -10.20 19.40 -67.31
C ALA A 248 -10.36 18.33 -66.21
N LEU A 249 -11.59 17.81 -66.02
CA LEU A 249 -11.85 16.72 -65.07
C LEU A 249 -11.15 15.41 -65.49
N ALA A 250 -11.12 15.10 -66.79
CA ALA A 250 -10.43 13.91 -67.30
C ALA A 250 -8.91 13.99 -67.09
N GLN A 251 -8.30 15.17 -67.31
CA GLN A 251 -6.88 15.40 -67.04
C GLN A 251 -6.57 15.34 -65.54
N ALA A 252 -7.38 16.00 -64.70
CA ALA A 252 -7.19 15.97 -63.26
C ALA A 252 -7.38 14.56 -62.65
N SER A 253 -8.29 13.75 -63.20
CA SER A 253 -8.45 12.34 -62.81
C SER A 253 -7.18 11.52 -63.09
N LEU A 254 -6.59 11.71 -64.28
CA LEU A 254 -5.35 11.03 -64.66
C LEU A 254 -4.17 11.47 -63.78
N ASP A 255 -4.07 12.76 -63.47
CA ASP A 255 -3.04 13.28 -62.55
C ASP A 255 -3.23 12.76 -61.13
N CYS A 256 -4.46 12.72 -60.62
CA CYS A 256 -4.78 12.11 -59.32
C CYS A 256 -4.42 10.61 -59.28
N GLN A 257 -4.68 9.87 -60.36
CA GLN A 257 -4.32 8.47 -60.46
C GLN A 257 -2.79 8.27 -60.41
N ASN A 258 -2.04 9.11 -61.13
CA ASN A 258 -0.57 9.08 -61.10
C ASN A 258 -0.02 9.43 -59.71
N ARG A 259 -0.60 10.43 -59.03
CA ARG A 259 -0.23 10.80 -57.65
C ARG A 259 -0.51 9.66 -56.67
N LEU A 260 -1.64 8.96 -56.82
CA LEU A 260 -1.99 7.83 -55.97
C LEU A 260 -1.00 6.68 -56.13
N LEU A 261 -0.63 6.32 -57.37
CA LEU A 261 0.37 5.30 -57.63
C LEU A 261 1.73 5.66 -57.01
N ALA A 262 2.19 6.91 -57.20
CA ALA A 262 3.42 7.39 -56.58
C ALA A 262 3.36 7.35 -55.03
N HIS A 263 2.22 7.66 -54.42
CA HIS A 263 2.04 7.57 -52.97
C HIS A 263 2.05 6.11 -52.49
N VAL A 264 1.40 5.19 -53.21
CA VAL A 264 1.44 3.76 -52.90
C VAL A 264 2.88 3.25 -52.94
N ASP A 265 3.61 3.51 -54.02
CA ASP A 265 5.00 3.09 -54.17
C ASP A 265 5.90 3.67 -53.06
N SER A 266 5.74 4.97 -52.78
CA SER A 266 6.50 5.64 -51.71
C SER A 266 6.16 5.09 -50.32
N SER A 267 4.89 4.85 -50.03
CA SER A 267 4.45 4.32 -48.73
C SER A 267 4.91 2.87 -48.52
N GLN A 268 4.86 2.06 -49.58
CA GLN A 268 5.34 0.69 -49.57
C GLN A 268 6.85 0.66 -49.32
N LEU A 269 7.62 1.49 -50.02
CA LEU A 269 9.07 1.58 -49.82
C LEU A 269 9.43 2.06 -48.41
N ALA A 270 8.71 3.04 -47.87
CA ALA A 270 8.90 3.52 -46.51
C ALA A 270 8.56 2.45 -45.45
N ALA A 271 7.46 1.71 -45.63
CA ALA A 271 7.06 0.63 -44.74
C ALA A 271 8.07 -0.54 -44.75
N VAL A 272 8.48 -0.98 -45.94
CA VAL A 272 9.49 -2.04 -46.09
C VAL A 272 10.81 -1.63 -45.42
N ARG A 273 11.24 -0.37 -45.59
CA ARG A 273 12.42 0.15 -44.93
C ARG A 273 12.28 0.15 -43.41
N SER A 274 11.18 0.67 -42.88
CA SER A 274 10.94 0.72 -41.42
C SER A 274 10.92 -0.67 -40.80
N VAL A 275 10.31 -1.66 -41.46
CA VAL A 275 10.31 -3.06 -41.00
C VAL A 275 11.72 -3.64 -41.07
N GLY A 276 12.46 -3.40 -42.16
CA GLY A 276 13.85 -3.82 -42.29
C GLY A 276 14.74 -3.26 -41.19
N ASP A 277 14.60 -1.97 -40.87
CA ASP A 277 15.36 -1.30 -39.81
C ASP A 277 15.01 -1.87 -38.42
N ALA A 278 13.72 -2.10 -38.13
CA ALA A 278 13.27 -2.68 -36.87
C ALA A 278 13.73 -4.13 -36.69
N VAL A 279 13.65 -4.95 -37.74
CA VAL A 279 14.13 -6.34 -37.72
C VAL A 279 15.64 -6.39 -37.59
N GLY A 280 16.37 -5.52 -38.29
CA GLY A 280 17.82 -5.40 -38.19
C GLY A 280 18.26 -5.01 -36.77
N THR A 281 17.61 -4.00 -36.18
CA THR A 281 17.88 -3.55 -34.81
C THR A 281 17.58 -4.65 -33.81
N GLY A 282 16.41 -5.29 -33.89
CA GLY A 282 16.04 -6.39 -33.00
C GLY A 282 16.96 -7.60 -33.11
N ALA A 283 17.49 -7.92 -34.31
CA ALA A 283 18.46 -8.99 -34.48
C ALA A 283 19.79 -8.69 -33.76
N VAL A 284 20.24 -7.43 -33.78
CA VAL A 284 21.43 -7.00 -33.02
C VAL A 284 21.18 -7.09 -31.52
N GLU A 285 20.04 -6.60 -31.02
CA GLU A 285 19.70 -6.66 -29.60
C GLU A 285 19.61 -8.11 -29.08
N VAL A 286 18.99 -9.02 -29.85
CA VAL A 286 18.92 -10.45 -29.49
C VAL A 286 20.32 -11.06 -29.47
N GLN A 287 21.18 -10.71 -30.43
CA GLN A 287 22.56 -11.18 -30.47
C GLN A 287 23.36 -10.68 -29.24
N GLU A 288 23.23 -9.41 -28.86
CA GLU A 288 23.87 -8.85 -27.67
C GLU A 288 23.39 -9.54 -26.38
N ILE A 289 22.09 -9.82 -26.26
CA ILE A 289 21.53 -10.54 -25.12
C ILE A 289 22.07 -11.98 -25.08
N LEU A 290 22.12 -12.67 -26.23
CA LEU A 290 22.70 -14.01 -26.30
C LEU A 290 24.17 -13.98 -25.88
N GLU A 291 24.97 -13.05 -26.40
CA GLU A 291 26.38 -12.89 -26.01
C GLU A 291 26.51 -12.65 -24.51
N ALA A 292 25.72 -11.74 -23.93
CA ALA A 292 25.73 -11.47 -22.48
C ALA A 292 25.34 -12.68 -21.63
N LEU A 293 24.36 -13.48 -22.08
CA LEU A 293 23.93 -14.70 -21.40
C LEU A 293 24.99 -15.80 -21.51
N PHE A 294 25.65 -15.92 -22.66
CA PHE A 294 26.67 -16.94 -22.88
C PHE A 294 28.01 -16.62 -22.23
N VAL A 295 28.38 -15.35 -22.05
CA VAL A 295 29.65 -14.93 -21.40
C VAL A 295 29.83 -15.50 -19.99
N ASN A 296 28.74 -15.66 -19.22
CA ASN A 296 28.77 -16.19 -17.84
C ASN A 296 28.34 -17.66 -17.73
N SER A 297 28.09 -18.31 -18.85
CA SER A 297 27.62 -19.70 -18.91
C SER A 297 28.80 -20.67 -18.99
N ALA A 298 28.67 -21.88 -18.43
CA ALA A 298 29.65 -22.96 -18.62
C ALA A 298 29.80 -23.39 -20.09
N TYR A 299 28.93 -22.89 -20.97
CA TYR A 299 28.95 -23.07 -22.41
C TYR A 299 29.56 -21.87 -23.18
N ALA A 300 30.10 -20.85 -22.49
CA ALA A 300 30.81 -19.72 -23.12
C ALA A 300 31.98 -20.20 -23.99
N THR A 301 32.67 -21.23 -23.50
CA THR A 301 33.76 -21.93 -24.17
C THR A 301 33.37 -23.39 -24.31
N VAL A 302 32.45 -23.70 -25.24
CA VAL A 302 32.41 -25.06 -25.77
C VAL A 302 33.66 -25.23 -26.63
N ALA A 303 34.76 -25.62 -26.01
CA ALA A 303 35.87 -26.23 -26.73
C ALA A 303 35.35 -27.54 -27.32
N VAL A 304 34.98 -27.52 -28.61
CA VAL A 304 34.41 -28.67 -29.33
C VAL A 304 35.42 -29.83 -29.43
N THR A 305 36.68 -29.57 -29.13
CA THR A 305 37.78 -30.54 -29.15
C THR A 305 38.33 -30.77 -27.75
N ARG A 306 38.64 -32.04 -27.44
CA ARG A 306 39.40 -32.38 -26.22
C ARG A 306 40.71 -31.57 -26.24
N PRO A 307 41.17 -31.02 -25.10
CA PRO A 307 42.35 -30.17 -25.05
C PRO A 307 43.61 -30.87 -25.60
N GLU A 308 43.70 -32.19 -25.44
CA GLU A 308 44.75 -33.03 -26.03
C GLU A 308 44.74 -33.00 -27.57
N VAL A 309 43.55 -33.01 -28.18
CA VAL A 309 43.39 -32.96 -29.65
C VAL A 309 43.75 -31.57 -30.15
N GLU A 310 43.44 -30.52 -29.38
CA GLU A 310 43.76 -29.14 -29.74
C GLU A 310 45.25 -28.82 -29.59
N GLU A 311 45.92 -29.33 -28.55
CA GLU A 311 47.38 -29.31 -28.45
C GLU A 311 48.04 -30.09 -29.59
N MET A 312 47.49 -31.26 -29.94
CA MET A 312 48.02 -32.07 -31.04
C MET A 312 47.81 -31.38 -32.40
N LEU A 313 46.68 -30.68 -32.59
CA LEU A 313 46.42 -29.87 -33.78
C LEU A 313 47.36 -28.66 -33.85
N LYS A 314 47.59 -27.94 -32.74
CA LYS A 314 48.58 -26.85 -32.67
C LYS A 314 50.01 -27.33 -32.92
N ALA A 315 50.38 -28.49 -32.37
CA ALA A 315 51.68 -29.09 -32.60
C ALA A 315 51.85 -29.51 -34.08
N MET A 316 50.79 -30.05 -34.69
CA MET A 316 50.77 -30.40 -36.10
C MET A 316 50.83 -29.16 -37.01
N GLU A 317 50.08 -28.11 -36.70
CA GLU A 317 50.08 -26.84 -37.44
C GLU A 317 51.45 -26.15 -37.35
N LYS A 318 52.08 -26.15 -36.17
CA LYS A 318 53.45 -25.66 -35.98
C LYS A 318 54.46 -26.48 -36.79
N GLY A 319 54.33 -27.81 -36.77
CA GLY A 319 55.21 -28.70 -37.56
C GLY A 319 55.02 -28.55 -39.08
N ILE A 320 53.80 -28.28 -39.54
CA ILE A 320 53.51 -27.95 -40.95
C ILE A 320 54.14 -26.60 -41.31
N GLY A 321 54.00 -25.59 -40.45
CA GLY A 321 54.64 -24.28 -40.65
C GLY A 321 56.16 -24.37 -40.77
N GLU A 322 56.82 -25.13 -39.89
CA GLU A 322 58.27 -25.33 -39.91
C GLU A 322 58.75 -26.11 -41.15
N LYS A 323 57.98 -27.12 -41.61
CA LYS A 323 58.29 -27.86 -42.84
C LYS A 323 58.03 -27.04 -44.10
N CYS A 324 56.98 -26.23 -44.14
CA CYS A 324 56.73 -25.31 -45.25
C CYS A 324 57.84 -24.27 -45.37
N LEU A 325 58.33 -23.73 -44.25
CA LEU A 325 59.48 -22.81 -44.22
C LEU A 325 60.80 -23.48 -44.66
N SER A 326 60.99 -24.77 -44.36
CA SER A 326 62.17 -25.53 -44.81
C SER A 326 62.13 -25.91 -46.30
N VAL A 327 60.94 -26.03 -46.90
CA VAL A 327 60.74 -26.28 -48.34
C VAL A 327 60.92 -25.00 -49.17
N GLN A 328 60.71 -23.82 -48.59
CA GLN A 328 60.92 -22.52 -49.24
C GLN A 328 62.36 -21.98 -49.15
N GLY A 329 63.25 -22.68 -48.43
CA GLY A 329 64.65 -22.28 -48.20
C GLY A 329 65.71 -23.16 -48.88
N LYS A 330 65.35 -23.97 -49.88
CA LYS A 330 66.29 -24.73 -50.73
C LYS A 330 66.15 -24.37 -52.20
#